data_AF-A0A2T8II77-F1
#
_entry.id   AF-A0A2T8II77-F1
#
_cell.length_a   1.000
_cell.length_b   1.000
_cell.length_c   1.000
_cell.angle_alpha   90.00
_cell.angle_beta   90.00
_cell.angle_gamma   90.00
#
_symmetry.space_group_name_H-M   'P 1'
#
loop_
_entity.id
_entity.type
_entity.pdbx_description
1 polymer ?
#
loop_
_entity_poly.entity_id
_entity_poly.type
_entity_poly.pdbx_seq_one_letter_code
_entity_poly.pdbx_strand_id
1 'polypeptide(L)'
;MACHLRSTSVPSSPRSNKASVEEQLQSLKATVSSPSATVETMVGGLAKLGSIYGLIDELTCLPSSQRQQREAVEEELERCLVLLDLCNAMQESFLELKATETQLVLRRGDNAAVQAKVQSYARSAKKAQKQFKKINSKAASDMEGCRQITTPSGSKWSLVSKAFQKKKVVCEEEQLQMLESDISDLENIVETLFRTLIQSRVSLLNTLTL
;
A
#
# COMPACT_ATOMS: atom_id res chain seq x y z
N MET A 1 20.72 13.70 -54.37
CA MET A 1 19.70 13.10 -53.48
C MET A 1 19.45 14.09 -52.35
N ALA A 2 18.24 14.63 -52.26
CA ALA A 2 17.90 15.69 -51.31
C ALA A 2 17.59 15.09 -49.93
N CYS A 3 18.31 15.55 -48.90
CA CYS A 3 18.05 15.15 -47.51
C CYS A 3 16.94 16.05 -46.93
N HIS A 4 15.78 15.45 -46.64
CA HIS A 4 14.71 16.10 -45.90
C HIS A 4 15.11 16.28 -44.42
N LEU A 5 15.30 17.53 -44.00
CA LEU A 5 15.37 17.91 -42.59
C LEU A 5 13.96 17.80 -41.99
N ARG A 6 13.73 16.78 -41.16
CA ARG A 6 12.54 16.72 -40.29
C ARG A 6 12.78 17.59 -39.07
N SER A 7 11.98 18.64 -38.92
CA SER A 7 11.97 19.49 -37.73
C SER A 7 11.64 18.66 -36.49
N THR A 8 12.52 18.72 -35.49
CA THR A 8 12.29 18.20 -34.15
C THR A 8 11.51 19.25 -33.37
N SER A 9 10.19 19.07 -33.22
CA SER A 9 9.40 19.85 -32.27
C SER A 9 9.76 19.42 -30.84
N VAL A 10 10.36 20.34 -30.11
CA VAL A 10 10.64 20.23 -28.67
C VAL A 10 9.30 20.21 -27.91
N PRO A 11 9.12 19.42 -26.83
CA PRO A 11 7.88 19.47 -26.06
C PRO A 11 7.70 20.88 -25.47
N SER A 12 6.54 21.50 -25.68
CA SER A 12 6.21 22.79 -25.09
C SER A 12 6.12 22.64 -23.57
N SER A 13 6.96 23.39 -22.85
CA SER A 13 6.95 23.42 -21.39
C SER A 13 5.59 23.93 -20.87
N PRO A 14 5.02 23.35 -19.80
CA PRO A 14 3.80 23.87 -19.16
C PRO A 14 3.92 25.35 -18.77
N ARG A 15 5.14 25.80 -18.46
CA ARG A 15 5.46 27.19 -18.12
C ARG A 15 5.36 28.13 -19.34
N SER A 16 5.60 27.63 -20.55
CA SER A 16 5.43 28.35 -21.81
C SER A 16 3.95 28.55 -22.15
N ASN A 17 3.10 27.57 -21.82
CA ASN A 17 1.66 27.66 -22.07
C ASN A 17 0.98 28.67 -21.13
N LYS A 18 1.42 28.74 -19.86
CA LYS A 18 0.94 29.75 -18.90
C LYS A 18 1.25 31.18 -19.36
N ALA A 19 2.48 31.42 -19.81
CA ALA A 19 2.89 32.72 -20.35
C ALA A 19 2.11 33.09 -21.63
N SER A 20 1.82 32.09 -22.47
CA SER A 20 1.01 32.27 -23.69
C SER A 20 -0.44 32.66 -23.40
N VAL A 21 -1.08 32.06 -22.40
CA VAL A 21 -2.45 32.41 -21.98
C VAL A 21 -2.51 33.85 -21.46
N GLU A 22 -1.52 34.27 -20.69
CA GLU A 22 -1.44 35.62 -20.15
C GLU A 22 -1.27 36.68 -21.24
N GLU A 23 -0.44 36.40 -22.24
CA GLU A 23 -0.26 37.25 -23.42
C GLU A 23 -1.55 37.35 -24.28
N GLN A 24 -2.23 36.22 -24.49
CA GLN A 24 -3.52 36.16 -25.19
C GLN A 24 -4.59 37.01 -24.51
N LEU A 25 -4.61 37.02 -23.17
CA LEU A 25 -5.54 37.79 -22.36
C LEU A 25 -5.24 39.31 -22.41
N GLN A 26 -3.97 39.71 -22.38
CA GLN A 26 -3.57 41.11 -22.55
C GLN A 26 -3.90 41.63 -23.95
N SER A 27 -3.65 40.82 -24.98
CA SER A 27 -4.03 41.14 -26.37
C SER A 27 -5.54 41.29 -26.53
N LEU A 28 -6.34 40.39 -25.94
CA LEU A 28 -7.79 40.49 -25.94
C LEU A 28 -8.27 41.76 -25.23
N LYS A 29 -7.71 42.05 -24.05
CA LYS A 29 -8.03 43.26 -23.29
C LYS A 29 -7.75 44.52 -24.11
N ALA A 30 -6.60 44.61 -24.77
CA ALA A 30 -6.27 45.75 -25.64
C ALA A 30 -7.25 45.92 -26.81
N THR A 31 -7.69 44.79 -27.40
CA THR A 31 -8.62 44.78 -28.54
C THR A 31 -10.02 45.26 -28.15
N VAL A 32 -10.51 44.83 -26.97
CA VAL A 32 -11.87 45.15 -26.49
C VAL A 32 -11.93 46.53 -25.80
N SER A 33 -10.84 47.00 -25.20
CA SER A 33 -10.76 48.33 -24.57
C SER A 33 -10.47 49.46 -25.56
N SER A 34 -10.32 49.17 -26.86
CA SER A 34 -10.07 50.19 -27.88
C SER A 34 -11.29 51.11 -28.09
N PRO A 35 -11.12 52.45 -28.08
CA PRO A 35 -12.21 53.40 -28.37
C PRO A 35 -12.84 53.25 -29.77
N SER A 36 -12.14 52.56 -30.68
CA SER A 36 -12.58 52.30 -32.05
C SER A 36 -13.13 50.87 -32.24
N ALA A 37 -13.40 50.14 -31.15
CA ALA A 37 -13.90 48.77 -31.24
C ALA A 37 -15.27 48.72 -31.94
N THR A 38 -15.37 47.91 -32.97
CA THR A 38 -16.62 47.67 -33.71
C THR A 38 -17.31 46.42 -33.18
N VAL A 39 -18.60 46.24 -33.52
CA VAL A 39 -19.36 45.03 -33.15
C VAL A 39 -18.65 43.75 -33.62
N GLU A 40 -18.06 43.76 -34.81
CA GLU A 40 -17.30 42.63 -35.36
C GLU A 40 -16.04 42.34 -34.52
N THR A 41 -15.35 43.38 -34.07
CA THR A 41 -14.21 43.28 -33.15
C THR A 41 -14.62 42.68 -31.80
N MET A 42 -15.80 43.03 -31.29
CA MET A 42 -16.34 42.47 -30.04
C MET A 42 -16.69 40.98 -30.18
N VAL A 43 -17.31 40.58 -31.29
CA VAL A 43 -17.62 39.17 -31.59
C VAL A 43 -16.34 38.34 -31.71
N GLY A 44 -15.33 38.86 -32.42
CA GLY A 44 -14.01 38.23 -32.48
C GLY A 44 -13.33 38.13 -31.10
N GLY A 45 -13.49 39.15 -30.25
CA GLY A 45 -13.03 39.14 -28.87
C GLY A 45 -13.68 38.04 -28.02
N LEU A 46 -15.01 37.87 -28.13
CA LEU A 46 -15.74 36.80 -27.43
C LEU A 46 -15.33 35.40 -27.93
N ALA A 47 -15.13 35.22 -29.23
CA ALA A 47 -14.62 33.96 -29.79
C ALA A 47 -13.22 33.62 -29.26
N LYS A 48 -12.33 34.62 -29.20
CA LYS A 48 -10.98 34.49 -28.64
C LYS A 48 -11.03 34.17 -27.14
N LEU A 49 -11.95 34.77 -26.39
CA LEU A 49 -12.17 34.46 -24.98
C LEU A 49 -12.59 32.99 -24.79
N GLY A 50 -13.49 32.48 -25.62
CA GLY A 50 -13.89 31.07 -25.61
C GLY A 50 -12.70 30.13 -25.85
N SER A 51 -11.83 30.45 -26.81
CA SER A 51 -10.61 29.67 -27.06
C SER A 51 -9.63 29.70 -25.90
N ILE A 52 -9.46 30.85 -25.22
CA ILE A 52 -8.62 30.96 -24.02
C ILE A 52 -9.16 30.07 -22.89
N TYR A 53 -10.47 30.08 -22.64
CA TYR A 53 -11.07 29.20 -21.63
C TYR A 53 -10.96 27.72 -22.00
N GLY A 54 -11.03 27.37 -23.28
CA GLY A 54 -10.75 26.00 -23.73
C GLY A 54 -9.31 25.56 -23.45
N LEU A 55 -8.32 26.42 -23.68
CA LEU A 55 -6.91 26.15 -23.35
C LEU A 55 -6.66 26.06 -21.84
N ILE A 56 -7.34 26.90 -21.06
CA ILE A 56 -7.29 26.80 -19.59
C ILE A 56 -7.90 25.48 -19.14
N ASP A 57 -9.06 25.10 -19.68
CA ASP A 57 -9.73 23.83 -19.38
C ASP A 57 -8.83 22.62 -19.69
N GLU A 58 -8.19 22.61 -20.87
CA GLU A 58 -7.18 21.61 -21.23
C GLU A 58 -6.01 21.59 -20.24
N LEU A 59 -5.48 22.76 -19.86
CA LEU A 59 -4.37 22.85 -18.89
C LEU A 59 -4.79 22.39 -17.49
N THR A 60 -6.05 22.60 -17.10
CA THR A 60 -6.64 22.10 -15.86
C THR A 60 -7.06 20.63 -15.94
N CYS A 61 -7.13 20.05 -17.13
CA CYS A 61 -7.37 18.63 -17.41
C CYS A 61 -6.07 17.81 -17.59
N LEU A 62 -4.90 18.45 -17.61
CA LEU A 62 -3.60 17.78 -17.50
C LEU A 62 -3.22 17.17 -16.11
N PRO A 63 -3.99 17.21 -14.99
CA PRO A 63 -3.64 16.49 -13.77
C PRO A 63 -3.97 14.99 -13.88
N SER A 64 -4.14 14.44 -15.08
CA SER A 64 -4.29 12.99 -15.31
C SER A 64 -3.21 12.18 -14.58
N SER A 65 -1.96 12.64 -14.56
CA SER A 65 -0.88 11.97 -13.80
C SER A 65 -1.05 12.09 -12.29
N GLN A 66 -1.53 13.24 -11.79
CA GLN A 66 -1.79 13.47 -10.37
C GLN A 66 -2.99 12.66 -9.87
N ARG A 67 -4.07 12.57 -10.66
CA ARG A 67 -5.25 11.78 -10.35
C ARG A 67 -4.91 10.30 -10.27
N GLN A 68 -4.15 9.80 -11.24
CA GLN A 68 -3.74 8.41 -11.29
C GLN A 68 -2.71 8.07 -10.20
N GLN A 69 -1.86 9.03 -9.81
CA GLN A 69 -0.99 8.90 -8.63
C GLN A 69 -1.81 8.86 -7.32
N ARG A 70 -2.84 9.71 -7.17
CA ARG A 70 -3.72 9.70 -5.99
C ARG A 70 -4.47 8.39 -5.88
N GLU A 71 -5.05 7.90 -6.97
CA GLU A 71 -5.74 6.61 -7.04
C GLU A 71 -4.80 5.45 -6.67
N ALA A 72 -3.57 5.43 -7.19
CA ALA A 72 -2.57 4.42 -6.81
C ALA A 72 -2.16 4.49 -5.33
N VAL A 73 -2.08 5.70 -4.76
CA VAL A 73 -1.79 5.89 -3.33
C VAL A 73 -2.97 5.46 -2.47
N GLU A 74 -4.21 5.73 -2.88
CA GLU A 74 -5.43 5.28 -2.22
C GLU A 74 -5.54 3.75 -2.21
N GLU A 75 -5.26 3.07 -3.33
CA GLU A 75 -5.18 1.60 -3.37
C GLU A 75 -4.11 1.05 -2.41
N GLU A 76 -2.93 1.68 -2.34
CA GLU A 76 -1.87 1.23 -1.43
C GLU A 76 -2.23 1.47 0.04
N LEU A 77 -2.99 2.52 0.35
CA LEU A 77 -3.55 2.76 1.68
C LEU A 77 -4.58 1.68 2.06
N GLU A 78 -5.43 1.25 1.13
CA GLU A 78 -6.35 0.13 1.36
C GLU A 78 -5.59 -1.18 1.63
N ARG A 79 -4.53 -1.47 0.86
CA ARG A 79 -3.66 -2.63 1.10
C ARG A 79 -2.98 -2.57 2.46
N CYS A 80 -2.47 -1.38 2.85
CA CYS A 80 -1.87 -1.17 4.16
C CYS A 80 -2.87 -1.48 5.29
N LEU A 81 -4.15 -1.14 5.13
CA LEU A 81 -5.19 -1.46 6.11
C LEU A 81 -5.39 -2.98 6.26
N VAL A 82 -5.51 -3.70 5.15
CA VAL A 82 -5.66 -5.18 5.18
C VAL A 82 -4.46 -5.85 5.88
N LEU A 83 -3.24 -5.34 5.66
CA LEU A 83 -2.04 -5.85 6.33
C LEU A 83 -2.00 -5.49 7.82
N LEU A 84 -2.47 -4.30 8.21
CA LEU A 84 -2.59 -3.92 9.62
C LEU A 84 -3.61 -4.80 10.35
N ASP A 85 -4.75 -5.11 9.73
CA ASP A 85 -5.75 -6.03 10.28
C ASP A 85 -5.18 -7.43 10.48
N LEU A 86 -4.34 -7.91 9.55
CA LEU A 86 -3.60 -9.17 9.71
C LEU A 86 -2.66 -9.12 10.91
N CYS A 87 -1.85 -8.05 11.05
CA CYS A 87 -0.96 -7.87 12.17
C CYS A 87 -1.72 -7.88 13.50
N ASN A 88 -2.87 -7.18 13.58
CA ASN A 88 -3.73 -7.18 14.75
C ASN A 88 -4.26 -8.58 15.07
N ALA A 89 -4.80 -9.30 14.08
CA ALA A 89 -5.31 -10.66 14.29
C ALA A 89 -4.22 -11.65 14.74
N MET A 90 -2.98 -11.48 14.26
CA MET A 90 -1.83 -12.26 14.71
C MET A 90 -1.44 -11.92 16.15
N GLN A 91 -1.39 -10.63 16.50
CA GLN A 91 -1.12 -10.17 17.87
C GLN A 91 -2.18 -10.68 18.86
N GLU A 92 -3.47 -10.64 18.50
CA GLU A 92 -4.55 -11.22 19.32
C GLU A 92 -4.35 -12.72 19.55
N SER A 93 -3.93 -13.45 18.52
CA SER A 93 -3.66 -14.90 18.62
C SER A 93 -2.48 -15.19 19.56
N PHE A 94 -1.46 -14.33 19.58
CA PHE A 94 -0.33 -14.41 20.51
C PHE A 94 -0.73 -14.04 21.94
N LEU A 95 -1.57 -13.02 22.11
CA LEU A 95 -2.13 -12.65 23.41
C LEU A 95 -2.98 -13.77 24.00
N GLU A 96 -3.86 -14.39 23.20
CA GLU A 96 -4.61 -15.59 23.60
C GLU A 96 -3.66 -16.73 24.03
N LEU A 97 -2.57 -16.95 23.27
CA LEU A 97 -1.58 -17.97 23.61
C LEU A 97 -0.92 -17.70 24.97
N LYS A 98 -0.43 -16.47 25.20
CA LYS A 98 0.16 -16.06 26.49
C LYS A 98 -0.82 -16.18 27.66
N ALA A 99 -2.10 -15.92 27.43
CA ALA A 99 -3.13 -16.14 28.44
C ALA A 99 -3.28 -17.63 28.81
N THR A 100 -3.16 -18.56 27.85
CA THR A 100 -3.16 -20.00 28.15
C THR A 100 -1.89 -20.47 28.86
N GLU A 101 -0.76 -19.82 28.61
CA GLU A 101 0.53 -20.13 29.23
C GLU A 101 0.56 -19.76 30.72
N THR A 102 0.03 -18.59 31.08
CA THR A 102 0.01 -18.13 32.49
C THR A 102 -0.81 -19.02 33.43
N GLN A 103 -1.81 -19.76 32.93
CA GLN A 103 -2.56 -20.75 33.73
C GLN A 103 -1.77 -22.05 34.01
N LEU A 104 -0.74 -22.37 33.21
CA LEU A 104 0.02 -23.62 33.31
C LEU A 104 1.32 -23.48 34.13
N VAL A 105 1.74 -22.26 34.47
CA VAL A 105 2.93 -21.99 35.31
C VAL A 105 2.77 -22.47 36.76
N LEU A 106 1.54 -22.74 37.21
CA LEU A 106 1.25 -23.16 38.60
C LEU A 106 1.59 -24.63 38.93
N ARG A 107 2.06 -25.45 37.98
CA ARG A 107 2.38 -26.87 38.23
C ARG A 107 3.66 -27.29 37.52
N ARG A 108 4.79 -26.82 38.03
CA ARG A 108 6.14 -27.17 37.57
C ARG A 108 6.43 -28.66 37.88
N GLY A 109 6.22 -29.55 36.91
CA GLY A 109 6.66 -30.95 37.01
C GLY A 109 5.81 -32.02 36.31
N ASP A 110 4.61 -31.72 35.84
CA ASP A 110 3.76 -32.75 35.21
C ASP A 110 3.99 -32.82 33.70
N ASN A 111 4.41 -33.99 33.20
CA ASN A 111 4.49 -34.29 31.75
C ASN A 111 3.14 -34.02 31.03
N ALA A 112 2.01 -34.14 31.75
CA ALA A 112 0.70 -33.79 31.24
C ALA A 112 0.52 -32.27 31.00
N ALA A 113 1.12 -31.41 31.84
CA ALA A 113 1.09 -29.96 31.67
C ALA A 113 1.98 -29.52 30.49
N VAL A 114 3.16 -30.13 30.35
CA VAL A 114 4.05 -29.94 29.18
C VAL A 114 3.32 -30.32 27.89
N GLN A 115 2.68 -31.49 27.87
CA GLN A 115 1.91 -31.95 26.70
C GLN A 115 0.72 -31.04 26.37
N ALA A 116 0.01 -30.52 27.38
CA ALA A 116 -1.08 -29.57 27.19
C ALA A 116 -0.59 -28.25 26.59
N LYS A 117 0.59 -27.78 27.02
CA LYS A 117 1.24 -26.57 26.49
C LYS A 117 1.65 -26.76 25.02
N VAL A 118 2.30 -27.88 24.68
CA VAL A 118 2.61 -28.25 23.27
C VAL A 118 1.34 -28.25 22.40
N GLN A 119 0.24 -28.82 22.89
CA GLN A 119 -1.02 -28.83 22.14
C GLN A 119 -1.67 -27.44 22.00
N SER A 120 -1.49 -26.54 22.97
CA SER A 120 -1.98 -25.16 22.89
C SER A 120 -1.22 -24.41 21.79
N TYR A 121 0.12 -24.47 21.82
CA TYR A 121 0.98 -23.85 20.81
C TYR A 121 0.70 -24.39 19.41
N ALA A 122 0.50 -25.71 19.27
CA ALA A 122 0.11 -26.34 18.00
C ALA A 122 -1.20 -25.77 17.44
N ARG A 123 -2.19 -25.53 18.31
CA ARG A 123 -3.50 -24.97 17.92
C ARG A 123 -3.36 -23.53 17.50
N SER A 124 -2.63 -22.71 18.26
CA SER A 124 -2.39 -21.30 17.92
C SER A 124 -1.61 -21.14 16.62
N ALA A 125 -0.58 -21.95 16.39
CA ALA A 125 0.17 -21.97 15.13
C ALA A 125 -0.72 -22.31 13.93
N LYS A 126 -1.63 -23.30 14.06
CA LYS A 126 -2.61 -23.64 13.02
C LYS A 126 -3.64 -22.54 12.79
N LYS A 127 -4.08 -21.85 13.85
CA LYS A 127 -4.99 -20.69 13.77
C LYS A 127 -4.31 -19.56 13.00
N ALA A 128 -3.09 -19.18 13.37
CA ALA A 128 -2.30 -18.17 12.67
C ALA A 128 -2.09 -18.53 11.19
N GLN A 129 -1.75 -19.79 10.89
CA GLN A 129 -1.59 -20.27 9.51
C GLN A 129 -2.88 -20.16 8.70
N LYS A 130 -4.03 -20.46 9.31
CA LYS A 130 -5.34 -20.34 8.66
C LYS A 130 -5.68 -18.88 8.37
N GLN A 131 -5.41 -17.96 9.30
CA GLN A 131 -5.63 -16.53 9.10
C GLN A 131 -4.73 -15.98 7.99
N PHE A 132 -3.45 -16.35 8.00
CA PHE A 132 -2.50 -15.98 6.95
C PHE A 132 -2.97 -16.46 5.57
N LYS A 133 -3.37 -17.72 5.45
CA LYS A 133 -3.92 -18.27 4.18
C LYS A 133 -5.18 -17.54 3.73
N LYS A 134 -6.12 -17.28 4.64
CA LYS A 134 -7.39 -16.59 4.35
C LYS A 134 -7.16 -15.18 3.83
N ILE A 135 -6.28 -14.43 4.48
CA ILE A 135 -5.99 -13.04 4.12
C ILE A 135 -5.16 -12.97 2.85
N ASN A 136 -4.21 -13.89 2.64
CA ASN A 136 -3.45 -13.96 1.39
C ASN A 136 -4.32 -14.37 0.20
N SER A 137 -5.27 -15.30 0.37
CA SER A 137 -6.23 -15.63 -0.70
C SER A 137 -7.19 -14.48 -1.02
N LYS A 138 -7.53 -13.66 -0.02
CA LYS A 138 -8.34 -12.45 -0.22
C LYS A 138 -7.53 -11.35 -0.93
N ALA A 139 -6.30 -11.11 -0.48
CA ALA A 139 -5.36 -10.20 -1.12
C ALA A 139 -4.89 -10.65 -2.51
N ALA A 140 -5.08 -11.92 -2.89
CA ALA A 140 -4.79 -12.41 -4.25
C ALA A 140 -6.01 -12.40 -5.18
N SER A 141 -7.24 -12.35 -4.63
CA SER A 141 -8.48 -12.29 -5.43
C SER A 141 -8.95 -10.86 -5.68
N ASP A 142 -8.55 -9.90 -4.83
CA ASP A 142 -8.89 -8.48 -4.96
C ASP A 142 -7.81 -7.66 -5.71
N MET A 143 -6.76 -8.31 -6.28
CA MET A 143 -5.51 -7.63 -6.64
C MET A 143 -4.75 -8.31 -7.79
N GLU A 144 -5.08 -7.98 -9.04
CA GLU A 144 -4.36 -8.41 -10.26
C GLU A 144 -3.00 -7.66 -10.47
N GLY A 145 -2.38 -7.13 -9.41
CA GLY A 145 -1.29 -6.14 -9.56
C GLY A 145 -0.15 -6.13 -8.54
N CYS A 146 -0.08 -7.05 -7.57
CA CYS A 146 0.96 -6.98 -6.54
C CYS A 146 2.15 -7.89 -6.84
N ARG A 147 3.30 -7.26 -7.08
CA ARG A 147 4.61 -7.90 -7.07
C ARG A 147 4.79 -8.53 -5.70
N GLN A 148 4.99 -9.86 -5.69
CA GLN A 148 5.13 -10.71 -4.51
C GLN A 148 5.79 -9.99 -3.33
N ILE A 149 5.04 -9.84 -2.23
CA ILE A 149 5.64 -9.67 -0.91
C ILE A 149 6.60 -10.85 -0.76
N THR A 150 7.90 -10.56 -0.72
CA THR A 150 8.94 -11.55 -0.50
C THR A 150 8.66 -12.20 0.85
N THR A 151 7.98 -13.33 0.80
CA THR A 151 7.70 -14.20 1.93
C THR A 151 9.03 -14.53 2.62
N PRO A 152 9.11 -14.57 3.96
CA PRO A 152 10.16 -15.34 4.61
C PRO A 152 10.02 -16.77 4.08
N SER A 153 11.02 -17.21 3.32
CA SER A 153 11.09 -18.46 2.58
C SER A 153 10.26 -19.59 3.21
N GLY A 154 9.38 -20.22 2.39
CA GLY A 154 8.50 -21.33 2.78
C GLY A 154 9.22 -22.54 3.39
N SER A 155 10.55 -22.57 3.38
CA SER A 155 11.35 -23.54 4.11
C SER A 155 11.12 -23.47 5.64
N LYS A 156 11.00 -22.28 6.24
CA LYS A 156 10.80 -22.13 7.70
C LYS A 156 9.42 -22.63 8.17
N TRP A 157 8.35 -22.29 7.44
CA TRP A 157 6.98 -22.75 7.76
C TRP A 157 6.75 -24.24 7.51
N SER A 158 7.48 -24.83 6.56
CA SER A 158 7.39 -26.27 6.27
C SER A 158 7.97 -27.13 7.41
N LEU A 159 8.94 -26.61 8.15
CA LEU A 159 9.57 -27.29 9.29
C LEU A 159 8.63 -27.32 10.50
N VAL A 160 7.97 -26.19 10.80
CA VAL A 160 6.93 -26.11 11.83
C VAL A 160 5.80 -27.10 11.52
N SER A 161 5.36 -27.21 10.26
CA SER A 161 4.32 -28.18 9.87
C SER A 161 4.77 -29.65 9.95
N LYS A 162 6.07 -29.93 9.70
CA LYS A 162 6.64 -31.28 9.79
C LYS A 162 6.84 -31.75 11.24
N ALA A 163 7.14 -30.84 12.17
CA ALA A 163 7.24 -31.14 13.60
C ALA A 163 5.91 -31.66 14.19
N PHE A 164 4.76 -31.27 13.63
CA PHE A 164 3.44 -31.69 14.10
C PHE A 164 2.95 -33.05 13.59
N GLN A 165 3.61 -33.66 12.59
CA GLN A 165 3.13 -34.88 11.91
C GLN A 165 3.83 -36.18 12.36
N LYS A 166 4.97 -36.13 13.05
CA LYS A 166 5.66 -37.34 13.55
C LYS A 166 5.52 -37.48 15.05
N LYS A 167 4.83 -38.54 15.47
CA LYS A 167 4.56 -38.87 16.87
C LYS A 167 5.73 -39.64 17.49
N LYS A 168 6.08 -39.21 18.71
CA LYS A 168 6.62 -39.93 19.89
C LYS A 168 8.16 -40.05 20.08
N VAL A 169 8.56 -39.51 21.25
CA VAL A 169 9.71 -39.82 22.11
C VAL A 169 11.09 -39.33 21.66
N VAL A 170 11.46 -38.11 22.09
CA VAL A 170 12.64 -37.75 22.92
C VAL A 170 12.69 -36.19 22.94
N CYS A 171 12.81 -35.63 24.15
CA CYS A 171 12.84 -34.20 24.52
C CYS A 171 11.60 -33.34 24.13
N GLU A 172 10.46 -33.57 24.80
CA GLU A 172 9.29 -32.67 24.72
C GLU A 172 9.63 -31.23 25.16
N GLU A 173 10.62 -31.06 26.03
CA GLU A 173 11.06 -29.75 26.53
C GLU A 173 11.89 -28.97 25.48
N GLU A 174 12.79 -29.63 24.75
CA GLU A 174 13.56 -28.99 23.66
C GLU A 174 12.66 -28.57 22.49
N GLN A 175 11.65 -29.39 22.15
CA GLN A 175 10.66 -29.03 21.12
C GLN A 175 9.80 -27.84 21.53
N LEU A 176 9.45 -27.76 22.82
CA LEU A 176 8.68 -26.66 23.38
C LEU A 176 9.50 -25.37 23.39
N GLN A 177 10.77 -25.43 23.81
CA GLN A 177 11.71 -24.31 23.76
C GLN A 177 11.94 -23.79 22.33
N MET A 178 12.10 -24.70 21.36
CA MET A 178 12.24 -24.33 19.94
C MET A 178 10.99 -23.58 19.46
N LEU A 179 9.81 -24.07 19.82
CA LEU A 179 8.54 -23.48 19.40
C LEU A 179 8.24 -22.15 20.10
N GLU A 180 8.62 -22.00 21.37
CA GLU A 180 8.59 -20.72 22.09
C GLU A 180 9.49 -19.69 21.43
N SER A 181 10.71 -20.09 21.04
CA SER A 181 11.63 -19.22 20.29
C SER A 181 11.04 -18.80 18.94
N ASP A 182 10.52 -19.74 18.15
CA ASP A 182 9.91 -19.45 16.85
C ASP A 182 8.72 -18.50 16.95
N ILE A 183 7.90 -18.63 18.01
CA ILE A 183 6.76 -17.74 18.25
C ILE A 183 7.22 -16.36 18.69
N SER A 184 8.23 -16.28 19.56
CA SER A 184 8.83 -15.00 19.96
C SER A 184 9.41 -14.26 18.75
N ASP A 185 10.14 -14.96 17.88
CA ASP A 185 10.66 -14.39 16.63
C ASP A 185 9.54 -13.88 15.73
N LEU A 186 8.44 -14.65 15.61
CA LEU A 186 7.30 -14.26 14.81
C LEU A 186 6.56 -13.05 15.40
N GLU A 187 6.38 -12.98 16.71
CA GLU A 187 5.83 -11.81 17.42
C GLU A 187 6.64 -10.55 17.10
N ASN A 188 7.97 -10.63 17.19
CA ASN A 188 8.86 -9.52 16.89
C ASN A 188 8.76 -9.07 15.42
N ILE A 189 8.66 -10.02 14.49
CA ILE A 189 8.47 -9.73 13.05
C ILE A 189 7.14 -9.02 12.82
N VAL A 190 6.05 -9.51 13.43
CA VAL A 190 4.71 -8.91 13.31
C VAL A 190 4.67 -7.50 13.89
N GLU A 191 5.30 -7.29 15.05
CA GLU A 191 5.40 -5.95 15.66
C GLU A 191 6.20 -4.98 14.79
N THR A 192 7.34 -5.44 14.26
CA THR A 192 8.16 -4.65 13.35
C THR A 192 7.36 -4.26 12.10
N LEU A 193 6.69 -5.22 11.48
CA LEU A 193 5.84 -5.00 10.31
C LEU A 193 4.71 -4.01 10.61
N PHE A 194 4.02 -4.16 11.75
CA PHE A 194 2.96 -3.25 12.17
C PHE A 194 3.48 -1.80 12.27
N ARG A 195 4.62 -1.59 12.93
CA ARG A 195 5.24 -0.25 13.05
C ARG A 195 5.60 0.33 11.68
N THR A 196 6.18 -0.47 10.79
CA THR A 196 6.53 -0.04 9.42
C THR A 196 5.29 0.30 8.60
N LEU A 197 4.21 -0.48 8.70
CA LEU A 197 2.95 -0.21 7.99
C LEU A 197 2.29 1.09 8.47
N ILE A 198 2.29 1.36 9.78
CA ILE A 198 1.80 2.64 10.31
C ILE A 198 2.61 3.81 9.76
N GLN A 199 3.96 3.70 9.75
CA GLN A 199 4.82 4.74 9.19
C GLN A 199 4.58 4.96 7.69
N SER A 200 4.47 3.88 6.91
CA SER A 200 4.15 3.93 5.49
C SER A 200 2.82 4.63 5.24
N ARG A 201 1.77 4.25 5.98
CA ARG A 201 0.44 4.86 5.89
C ARG A 201 0.47 6.36 6.17
N VAL A 202 1.19 6.80 7.21
CA VAL A 202 1.35 8.23 7.51
C VAL A 202 2.08 8.96 6.37
N SER A 203 3.15 8.37 5.84
CA SER A 203 3.88 8.94 4.71
C SER A 203 2.99 9.10 3.46
N LEU A 204 2.20 8.08 3.12
CA LEU A 204 1.25 8.08 2.01
C LEU A 204 0.09 9.08 2.21
N LEU A 205 -0.43 9.23 3.44
CA LEU A 205 -1.45 10.24 3.73
C LEU A 205 -0.89 11.67 3.58
N ASN A 206 0.38 11.88 3.95
CA ASN A 206 1.04 13.17 3.77
C ASN A 206 1.22 13.51 2.28
N THR A 207 1.48 12.54 1.40
CA THR A 207 1.59 12.80 -0.05
C THR A 207 0.26 13.13 -0.72
N LEU A 208 -0.88 12.67 -0.17
CA LEU A 208 -2.23 13.07 -0.64
C LEU A 208 -2.63 14.48 -0.18
N THR A 209 -2.06 14.93 0.94
CA THR A 209 -2.39 16.22 1.59
C THR A 209 -1.56 17.39 1.03
N LEU A 210 -0.39 17.10 0.44
CA LEU A 210 0.47 18.06 -0.30
C LEU A 210 -0.04 18.32 -1.73
#